data_AF-A0A1H1NB64-F1
#
_entry.id   AF-A0A1H1NB64-F1
#
_cell.length_a   1.000
_cell.length_b   1.000
_cell.length_c   1.000
_cell.angle_alpha   90.00
_cell.angle_beta   90.00
_cell.angle_gamma   90.00
#
_symmetry.space_group_name_H-M   'P 1'
#
loop_
_entity.id
_entity.type
_entity.pdbx_description
1 polymer ?
#
loop_
_entity_poly.entity_id
_entity_poly.type
_entity_poly.pdbx_seq_one_letter_code
_entity_poly.pdbx_strand_id
1 'polypeptide(L)'
;MTRRIRAGAWSGAALLAILLSLLLARTVAPTEAAWVDAAVVSSSASAGTWSSGGGEGGEGPFTPGNADTVITDVAWTIRSATQFCADVEITTDSTDEVAWAMDVDTAAAPFNSSFPDELQGAVGPGGASPGDVVTVSGTDGGEGAPFDEMWNNALISAGQTATVHVCDYAAGLPSVVDPGDDTYTYTTALTGSSQYNVCAVTTVEGHSDPFYVGWEVVLDWSDTLDAQVAAGEITQAQADDLASVDLTRWDASGAVDVTQEGDVYTVHGATAENAAVVDGQSLTVKGCAS
;
A
#
# COMPACT_ATOMS: atom_id res chain seq x y z
N MET A 1 71.34 27.66 -25.70
CA MET A 1 71.81 28.86 -24.96
C MET A 1 72.04 28.45 -23.51
N THR A 2 73.15 28.91 -22.96
CA THR A 2 73.87 28.33 -21.83
C THR A 2 73.81 29.27 -20.62
N ARG A 3 74.05 28.71 -19.41
CA ARG A 3 74.47 29.38 -18.14
C ARG A 3 73.33 29.80 -17.19
N ARG A 4 73.46 29.75 -15.86
CA ARG A 4 74.54 29.33 -14.93
C ARG A 4 73.96 29.19 -13.51
N ILE A 5 74.58 28.30 -12.75
CA ILE A 5 74.50 28.07 -11.30
C ILE A 5 74.84 29.33 -10.48
N ARG A 6 74.18 29.53 -9.32
CA ARG A 6 74.85 29.94 -8.06
C ARG A 6 74.16 29.35 -6.83
N ALA A 7 74.95 28.54 -6.12
CA ALA A 7 74.77 28.18 -4.73
C ALA A 7 75.14 29.36 -3.81
N GLY A 8 74.54 29.40 -2.63
CA GLY A 8 74.90 30.29 -1.53
C GLY A 8 74.39 29.72 -0.22
N ALA A 9 75.19 28.87 0.41
CA ALA A 9 75.00 28.37 1.75
C ALA A 9 75.53 29.40 2.75
N TRP A 10 74.73 29.84 3.72
CA TRP A 10 75.21 30.49 4.95
C TRP A 10 74.46 29.90 6.14
N SER A 11 75.16 29.04 6.86
CA SER A 11 74.83 28.59 8.21
C SER A 11 75.16 29.70 9.22
N GLY A 12 74.26 29.95 10.16
CA GLY A 12 74.51 30.85 11.29
C GLY A 12 73.50 30.58 12.40
N ALA A 13 73.88 29.69 13.32
CA ALA A 13 73.12 29.34 14.51
C ALA A 13 73.12 30.49 15.54
N ALA A 14 71.98 30.72 16.20
CA ALA A 14 71.95 31.21 17.58
C ALA A 14 70.56 30.99 18.19
N LEU A 15 70.51 30.01 19.10
CA LEU A 15 69.66 29.92 20.29
C LEU A 15 68.79 31.15 20.61
N LEU A 16 67.47 30.93 20.68
CA LEU A 16 66.69 31.41 21.83
C LEU A 16 65.51 30.46 22.08
N ALA A 17 65.66 29.66 23.13
CA ALA A 17 64.59 28.88 23.72
C ALA A 17 63.60 29.82 24.40
N ILE A 18 62.37 29.90 23.90
CA ILE A 18 61.22 30.38 24.68
C ILE A 18 60.04 29.46 24.38
N LEU A 19 59.79 28.59 25.36
CA LEU A 19 58.46 28.14 25.80
C LEU A 19 57.28 28.63 24.96
N LEU A 20 56.77 27.77 24.09
CA LEU A 20 55.35 27.78 23.81
C LEU A 20 54.87 26.33 23.74
N SER A 21 54.39 25.87 24.89
CA SER A 21 53.53 24.71 25.02
C SER A 21 52.31 24.93 24.13
N LEU A 22 52.41 24.55 22.86
CA LEU A 22 51.23 24.34 22.02
C LEU A 22 50.52 23.12 22.61
N LEU A 23 49.59 23.43 23.51
CA LEU A 23 48.38 22.65 23.70
C LEU A 23 47.83 22.34 22.31
N LEU A 24 48.11 21.14 21.80
CA LEU A 24 47.20 20.46 20.90
C LEU A 24 45.93 20.14 21.69
N ALA A 25 45.15 21.18 21.98
CA ALA A 25 43.72 21.00 22.09
C ALA A 25 43.28 20.64 20.68
N ARG A 26 43.28 19.33 20.36
CA ARG A 26 42.36 18.82 19.36
C ARG A 26 41.00 19.22 19.89
N THR A 27 40.47 20.33 19.39
CA THR A 27 39.04 20.58 19.44
C THR A 27 38.46 19.36 18.73
N VAL A 28 37.99 18.40 19.50
CA VAL A 28 36.94 17.51 19.03
C VAL A 28 35.81 18.48 18.74
N ALA A 29 35.76 18.96 17.49
CA ALA A 29 34.57 19.63 17.02
C ALA A 29 33.46 18.63 17.33
N PRO A 30 32.44 18.99 18.11
CA PRO A 30 31.28 18.14 18.18
C PRO A 30 30.84 18.02 16.72
N THR A 31 31.03 16.85 16.13
CA THR A 31 30.17 16.44 15.04
C THR A 31 28.83 16.28 15.71
N GLU A 32 28.12 17.40 15.86
CA GLU A 32 26.68 17.37 15.97
C GLU A 32 26.25 16.76 14.64
N ALA A 33 26.19 15.43 14.61
CA ALA A 33 25.14 14.79 13.87
C ALA A 33 23.88 15.33 14.53
N ALA A 34 23.44 16.49 14.08
CA ALA A 34 22.06 16.90 14.23
C ALA A 34 21.31 15.82 13.46
N TRP A 35 20.83 14.83 14.20
CA TRP A 35 19.75 14.00 13.74
C TRP A 35 18.59 14.97 13.61
N VAL A 36 18.47 15.58 12.44
CA VAL A 36 17.22 16.19 12.00
C VAL A 36 16.29 15.00 11.79
N ASP A 37 15.70 14.55 12.90
CA ASP A 37 14.52 13.71 12.82
C ASP A 37 13.49 14.57 12.11
N ALA A 38 13.16 14.21 10.87
CA ALA A 38 12.07 14.84 10.15
C ALA A 38 10.86 14.84 11.08
N ALA A 39 10.29 16.01 11.33
CA ALA A 39 9.09 16.10 12.15
C ALA A 39 7.96 15.36 11.43
N VAL A 40 7.75 14.11 11.85
CA VAL A 40 6.70 13.26 11.34
C VAL A 40 5.40 13.73 11.99
N VAL A 41 4.55 14.39 11.20
CA VAL A 41 3.16 14.60 11.58
C VAL A 41 2.43 13.31 11.25
N SER A 42 2.19 12.47 12.27
CA SER A 42 1.27 11.34 12.17
C SER A 42 -0.13 11.85 12.56
N SER A 43 -1.05 11.92 11.60
CA SER A 43 -2.47 12.06 11.91
C SER A 43 -2.99 10.72 12.44
N SER A 44 -3.57 10.69 13.63
CA SER A 44 -4.22 9.48 14.14
C SER A 44 -5.59 9.35 13.47
N ALA A 45 -5.74 8.41 12.55
CA ALA A 45 -7.04 8.00 12.06
C ALA A 45 -7.62 6.91 12.97
N SER A 46 -8.90 7.05 13.30
CA SER A 46 -9.65 6.04 14.02
C SER A 46 -10.12 5.02 13.00
N ALA A 47 -9.60 3.80 13.03
CA ALA A 47 -10.14 2.69 12.25
C ALA A 47 -11.65 2.59 12.52
N GLY A 48 -12.47 2.82 11.49
CA GLY A 48 -13.85 2.38 11.50
C GLY A 48 -13.87 0.90 11.84
N THR A 49 -14.77 0.47 12.72
CA THR A 49 -14.95 -0.95 13.00
C THR A 49 -15.45 -1.60 11.72
N TRP A 50 -14.54 -2.17 10.93
CA TRP A 50 -14.86 -3.35 10.14
C TRP A 50 -15.48 -4.31 11.13
N SER A 51 -16.77 -4.58 10.97
CA SER A 51 -17.39 -5.56 11.84
C SER A 51 -16.68 -6.87 11.55
N SER A 52 -15.82 -7.29 12.46
CA SER A 52 -15.45 -8.67 12.66
C SER A 52 -16.72 -9.40 13.10
N GLY A 53 -17.64 -9.56 12.15
CA GLY A 53 -18.89 -10.28 12.23
C GLY A 53 -18.69 -11.78 12.40
N GLY A 54 -17.68 -12.23 13.15
CA GLY A 54 -17.87 -13.07 14.33
C GLY A 54 -18.70 -14.33 14.11
N GLY A 55 -18.47 -15.02 13.01
CA GLY A 55 -18.71 -16.45 12.87
C GLY A 55 -17.35 -17.12 12.67
N GLU A 56 -16.95 -18.00 13.58
CA GLU A 56 -15.79 -18.87 13.41
C GLU A 56 -15.92 -19.61 12.06
N GLY A 57 -15.29 -19.12 10.99
CA GLY A 57 -15.25 -19.81 9.68
C GLY A 57 -15.60 -19.04 8.40
N GLY A 58 -15.81 -17.72 8.38
CA GLY A 58 -16.01 -17.05 7.08
C GLY A 58 -16.14 -15.54 7.12
N GLU A 59 -15.08 -14.83 6.70
CA GLU A 59 -15.15 -13.43 6.28
C GLU A 59 -14.31 -13.21 5.00
N GLY A 60 -14.40 -14.17 4.08
CA GLY A 60 -13.93 -14.02 2.71
C GLY A 60 -15.12 -13.89 1.76
N PRO A 61 -14.90 -13.55 0.48
CA PRO A 61 -15.96 -13.45 -0.52
C PRO A 61 -16.65 -14.79 -0.84
N PHE A 62 -16.16 -15.90 -0.29
CA PHE A 62 -16.68 -17.24 -0.55
C PHE A 62 -17.53 -17.74 0.60
N THR A 63 -18.75 -18.19 0.30
CA THR A 63 -19.65 -18.83 1.26
C THR A 63 -20.26 -20.11 0.69
N PRO A 64 -20.63 -21.10 1.52
CA PRO A 64 -21.38 -22.25 1.03
C PRO A 64 -22.74 -21.84 0.44
N GLY A 65 -23.00 -22.23 -0.80
CA GLY A 65 -24.28 -21.97 -1.50
C GLY A 65 -25.39 -22.95 -1.15
N ASN A 66 -25.08 -24.01 -0.39
CA ASN A 66 -26.07 -24.94 0.17
C ASN A 66 -25.57 -25.58 1.48
N ALA A 67 -26.47 -26.29 2.18
CA ALA A 67 -26.19 -26.89 3.48
C ALA A 67 -25.26 -28.11 3.45
N ASP A 68 -25.05 -28.71 2.28
CA ASP A 68 -24.22 -29.90 2.08
C ASP A 68 -22.79 -29.56 1.66
N THR A 69 -22.50 -28.27 1.43
CA THR A 69 -21.19 -27.74 1.02
C THR A 69 -20.43 -27.22 2.23
N VAL A 70 -19.16 -27.61 2.34
CA VAL A 70 -18.22 -27.07 3.33
C VAL A 70 -16.99 -26.54 2.60
N ILE A 71 -16.63 -25.27 2.82
CA ILE A 71 -15.38 -24.69 2.33
C ILE A 71 -14.31 -24.91 3.40
N THR A 72 -13.23 -25.62 3.06
CA THR A 72 -12.18 -25.99 4.02
C THR A 72 -10.92 -25.16 3.93
N ASP A 73 -10.59 -24.67 2.74
CA ASP A 73 -9.41 -23.84 2.51
C ASP A 73 -9.63 -22.88 1.35
N VAL A 74 -8.93 -21.75 1.40
CA VAL A 74 -8.88 -20.76 0.33
C VAL A 74 -7.45 -20.27 0.17
N ALA A 75 -6.79 -20.72 -0.90
CA ALA A 75 -5.43 -20.32 -1.22
C ALA A 75 -5.43 -19.20 -2.27
N TRP A 76 -4.89 -18.04 -1.91
CA TRP A 76 -4.85 -16.86 -2.79
C TRP A 76 -3.52 -16.75 -3.55
N THR A 77 -3.60 -16.38 -4.82
CA THR A 77 -2.46 -15.95 -5.64
C THR A 77 -2.72 -14.53 -6.14
N ILE A 78 -2.12 -13.54 -5.50
CA ILE A 78 -2.25 -12.13 -5.87
C ILE A 78 -1.12 -11.73 -6.82
N ARG A 79 -1.47 -11.19 -8.00
CA ARG A 79 -0.49 -10.72 -9.00
C ARG A 79 -0.41 -9.19 -9.05
N SER A 80 -1.51 -8.51 -8.84
CA SER A 80 -1.61 -7.05 -8.75
C SER A 80 -2.89 -6.65 -8.00
N ALA A 81 -3.10 -5.34 -7.81
CA ALA A 81 -4.31 -4.79 -7.21
C ALA A 81 -5.62 -5.15 -7.94
N THR A 82 -5.53 -5.58 -9.20
CA THR A 82 -6.68 -5.91 -10.06
C THR A 82 -6.61 -7.32 -10.65
N GLN A 83 -5.62 -8.13 -10.24
CA GLN A 83 -5.42 -9.48 -10.77
C GLN A 83 -5.06 -10.47 -9.67
N PHE A 84 -5.89 -11.48 -9.51
CA PHE A 84 -5.70 -12.53 -8.51
C PHE A 84 -6.43 -13.81 -8.91
N CYS A 85 -6.06 -14.90 -8.25
CA CYS A 85 -6.81 -16.15 -8.27
C CYS A 85 -6.98 -16.70 -6.86
N ALA A 86 -8.03 -17.47 -6.64
CA ALA A 86 -8.25 -18.28 -5.46
C ALA A 86 -8.43 -19.75 -5.88
N ASP A 87 -7.73 -20.64 -5.19
CA ASP A 87 -8.03 -22.06 -5.18
C ASP A 87 -8.88 -22.34 -3.93
N VAL A 88 -10.13 -22.71 -4.12
CA VAL A 88 -11.08 -22.98 -3.04
C VAL A 88 -11.30 -24.48 -2.91
N GLU A 89 -11.03 -25.04 -1.73
CA GLU A 89 -11.30 -26.44 -1.44
C GLU A 89 -12.70 -26.61 -0.85
N ILE A 90 -13.48 -27.49 -1.48
CA ILE A 90 -14.86 -27.80 -1.13
C ILE A 90 -14.98 -29.28 -0.76
N THR A 91 -15.65 -29.57 0.36
CA THR A 91 -15.94 -30.91 0.84
C THR A 91 -17.40 -31.03 1.29
N THR A 92 -17.79 -32.22 1.75
CA THR A 92 -19.05 -32.49 2.42
C THR A 92 -18.87 -33.51 3.55
N ASP A 93 -19.73 -33.46 4.56
CA ASP A 93 -19.83 -34.50 5.59
C ASP A 93 -20.82 -35.62 5.21
N SER A 94 -21.55 -35.47 4.09
CA SER A 94 -22.53 -36.46 3.63
C SER A 94 -21.85 -37.73 3.13
N THR A 95 -22.25 -38.90 3.64
CA THR A 95 -21.79 -40.19 3.09
C THR A 95 -22.46 -40.58 1.77
N ASP A 96 -23.58 -39.91 1.43
CA ASP A 96 -24.26 -40.04 0.15
C ASP A 96 -23.74 -38.95 -0.81
N GLU A 97 -23.80 -39.20 -2.13
CA GLU A 97 -23.45 -38.22 -3.14
C GLU A 97 -24.40 -37.01 -3.09
N VAL A 98 -23.82 -35.81 -2.89
CA VAL A 98 -24.54 -34.54 -2.78
C VAL A 98 -23.96 -33.52 -3.74
N ALA A 99 -24.83 -32.64 -4.25
CA ALA A 99 -24.41 -31.52 -5.08
C ALA A 99 -23.81 -30.41 -4.21
N TRP A 100 -22.65 -29.90 -4.59
CA TRP A 100 -22.05 -28.76 -3.93
C TRP A 100 -22.33 -27.46 -4.69
N ALA A 101 -22.36 -26.36 -3.97
CA ALA A 101 -22.46 -25.02 -4.52
C ALA A 101 -21.74 -24.03 -3.59
N MET A 102 -21.08 -23.04 -4.17
CA MET A 102 -20.41 -21.94 -3.47
C MET A 102 -20.93 -20.63 -4.03
N ASP A 103 -21.25 -19.70 -3.14
CA ASP A 103 -21.59 -18.32 -3.50
C ASP A 103 -20.34 -17.44 -3.38
N VAL A 104 -20.09 -16.63 -4.42
CA VAL A 104 -19.00 -15.66 -4.51
C VAL A 104 -19.61 -14.25 -4.47
N ASP A 105 -19.35 -13.50 -3.41
CA ASP A 105 -19.66 -12.07 -3.33
C ASP A 105 -18.62 -11.28 -4.11
N THR A 106 -18.97 -10.85 -5.32
CA THR A 106 -18.09 -10.06 -6.18
C THR A 106 -18.02 -8.60 -5.77
N ALA A 107 -18.89 -8.10 -4.89
CA ALA A 107 -18.77 -6.76 -4.31
C ALA A 107 -17.73 -6.70 -3.18
N ALA A 108 -17.45 -7.82 -2.52
CA ALA A 108 -16.42 -7.91 -1.50
C ALA A 108 -15.00 -7.85 -2.08
N ALA A 109 -14.03 -7.42 -1.26
CA ALA A 109 -12.62 -7.52 -1.62
C ALA A 109 -12.20 -9.01 -1.73
N PRO A 110 -11.27 -9.36 -2.64
CA PRO A 110 -10.57 -8.48 -3.58
C PRO A 110 -11.32 -8.23 -4.92
N PHE A 111 -12.54 -8.73 -5.10
CA PHE A 111 -13.30 -8.60 -6.36
C PHE A 111 -13.76 -7.16 -6.64
N ASN A 112 -14.06 -6.35 -5.63
CA ASN A 112 -14.32 -4.90 -5.80
C ASN A 112 -15.39 -4.59 -6.88
N SER A 113 -16.50 -5.32 -6.84
CA SER A 113 -17.63 -5.26 -7.78
C SER A 113 -17.31 -5.71 -9.21
N SER A 114 -16.40 -6.66 -9.39
CA SER A 114 -16.19 -7.32 -10.68
C SER A 114 -17.45 -7.93 -11.25
N PHE A 115 -17.55 -7.93 -12.57
CA PHE A 115 -18.68 -8.54 -13.24
C PHE A 115 -18.56 -10.08 -13.19
N PRO A 116 -19.67 -10.81 -13.00
CA PRO A 116 -19.68 -12.27 -12.99
C PRO A 116 -19.03 -12.95 -14.20
N ASP A 117 -19.07 -12.32 -15.38
CA ASP A 117 -18.47 -12.84 -16.61
C ASP A 117 -16.95 -12.63 -16.71
N GLU A 118 -16.36 -11.88 -15.78
CA GLU A 118 -14.91 -11.68 -15.64
C GLU A 118 -14.25 -12.81 -14.83
N LEU A 119 -15.05 -13.56 -14.06
CA LEU A 119 -14.58 -14.72 -13.30
C LEU A 119 -14.23 -15.88 -14.24
N GLN A 120 -12.96 -16.26 -14.27
CA GLN A 120 -12.46 -17.39 -15.06
C GLN A 120 -12.19 -18.60 -14.17
N GLY A 121 -12.41 -19.81 -14.71
CA GLY A 121 -12.15 -21.08 -14.03
C GLY A 121 -13.31 -21.62 -13.20
N ALA A 122 -14.33 -20.78 -12.92
CA ALA A 122 -15.56 -21.22 -12.28
C ALA A 122 -16.33 -22.18 -13.22
N VAL A 123 -16.43 -23.43 -12.80
CA VAL A 123 -17.24 -24.44 -13.48
C VAL A 123 -18.70 -23.98 -13.43
N GLY A 124 -19.19 -23.53 -14.59
CA GLY A 124 -20.55 -23.05 -14.83
C GLY A 124 -21.00 -21.93 -13.89
N PRO A 125 -20.72 -20.63 -14.16
CA PRO A 125 -21.36 -19.56 -13.40
C PRO A 125 -22.88 -19.76 -13.53
N GLY A 126 -23.51 -20.15 -12.42
CA GLY A 126 -24.95 -20.03 -12.28
C GLY A 126 -25.29 -18.58 -12.59
N GLY A 127 -26.39 -18.36 -13.32
CA GLY A 127 -26.76 -17.00 -13.73
C GLY A 127 -26.70 -16.05 -12.53
N ALA A 128 -26.07 -14.88 -12.72
CA ALA A 128 -25.86 -13.90 -11.66
C ALA A 128 -27.15 -13.69 -10.85
N SER A 129 -27.07 -13.87 -9.53
CA SER A 129 -28.16 -13.51 -8.64
C SER A 129 -28.22 -11.98 -8.53
N PRO A 130 -29.40 -11.38 -8.29
CA PRO A 130 -29.47 -9.95 -8.00
C PRO A 130 -28.69 -9.62 -6.72
N GLY A 131 -27.62 -8.83 -6.86
CA GLY A 131 -26.82 -8.32 -5.73
C GLY A 131 -25.37 -8.78 -5.70
N ASP A 132 -24.68 -8.82 -6.85
CA ASP A 132 -23.23 -9.08 -6.94
C ASP A 132 -22.79 -10.44 -6.37
N VAL A 133 -23.69 -11.42 -6.30
CA VAL A 133 -23.37 -12.79 -5.87
C VAL A 133 -23.47 -13.76 -7.04
N VAL A 134 -22.39 -14.53 -7.26
CA VAL A 134 -22.29 -15.58 -8.28
C VAL A 134 -22.28 -16.94 -7.62
N THR A 135 -23.22 -17.80 -7.97
CA THR A 135 -23.19 -19.21 -7.52
C THR A 135 -22.34 -20.03 -8.49
N VAL A 136 -21.30 -20.66 -7.97
CA VAL A 136 -20.44 -21.63 -8.65
C VAL A 136 -20.80 -23.03 -8.15
N SER A 137 -20.94 -23.99 -9.04
CA SER A 137 -21.35 -25.36 -8.70
C SER A 137 -20.69 -26.35 -9.64
N GLY A 138 -20.52 -27.60 -9.22
CA GLY A 138 -19.90 -28.60 -10.07
C GLY A 138 -20.73 -28.88 -11.32
N THR A 139 -20.08 -29.12 -12.46
CA THR A 139 -20.78 -29.56 -13.68
C THR A 139 -20.88 -31.06 -13.71
N ASP A 140 -22.02 -31.55 -14.22
CA ASP A 140 -22.20 -32.97 -14.47
C ASP A 140 -21.17 -33.42 -15.51
N GLY A 141 -20.17 -34.15 -15.04
CA GLY A 141 -19.65 -35.25 -15.84
C GLY A 141 -20.79 -36.21 -16.10
N GLY A 142 -20.95 -36.71 -17.33
CA GLY A 142 -22.04 -37.63 -17.65
C GLY A 142 -22.19 -38.73 -16.59
N GLU A 143 -23.43 -39.05 -16.21
CA GLU A 143 -23.80 -40.00 -15.15
C GLU A 143 -22.89 -41.26 -15.14
N GLY A 144 -22.22 -41.52 -14.02
CA GLY A 144 -21.31 -42.66 -13.84
C GLY A 144 -19.84 -42.41 -14.23
N ALA A 145 -19.46 -41.19 -14.60
CA ALA A 145 -18.05 -40.83 -14.74
C ALA A 145 -17.33 -40.89 -13.38
N PRO A 146 -16.05 -41.32 -13.33
CA PRO A 146 -15.28 -41.22 -12.10
C PRO A 146 -15.12 -39.75 -11.70
N PHE A 147 -15.11 -39.49 -10.38
CA PHE A 147 -14.82 -38.18 -9.83
C PHE A 147 -13.50 -37.65 -10.40
N ASP A 148 -13.56 -36.45 -10.96
CA ASP A 148 -12.41 -35.69 -11.41
C ASP A 148 -12.53 -34.31 -10.77
N GLU A 149 -11.53 -33.94 -9.97
CA GLU A 149 -11.52 -32.71 -9.19
C GLU A 149 -11.73 -31.46 -10.04
N MET A 150 -11.36 -31.49 -11.33
CA MET A 150 -11.38 -30.37 -12.25
C MET A 150 -12.55 -30.41 -13.24
N TRP A 151 -13.01 -31.60 -13.66
CA TRP A 151 -13.95 -31.73 -14.79
C TRP A 151 -15.32 -32.31 -14.45
N ASN A 152 -15.40 -33.24 -13.49
CA ASN A 152 -16.59 -34.04 -13.23
C ASN A 152 -16.84 -34.13 -11.72
N ASN A 153 -17.08 -32.98 -11.11
CA ASN A 153 -17.23 -32.83 -9.66
C ASN A 153 -18.65 -32.42 -9.23
N ALA A 154 -19.68 -32.49 -10.10
CA ALA A 154 -21.06 -32.13 -9.72
C ALA A 154 -21.53 -32.70 -8.39
N LEU A 155 -21.14 -33.93 -8.08
CA LEU A 155 -21.45 -34.60 -6.84
C LEU A 155 -20.17 -34.94 -6.07
N ILE A 156 -20.21 -34.75 -4.76
CA ILE A 156 -19.18 -35.16 -3.81
C ILE A 156 -19.80 -35.96 -2.67
N SER A 157 -18.99 -36.76 -2.00
CA SER A 157 -19.31 -37.51 -0.80
C SER A 157 -18.17 -37.40 0.20
N ALA A 158 -18.42 -37.79 1.45
CA ALA A 158 -17.47 -37.65 2.54
C ALA A 158 -16.11 -38.29 2.21
N GLY A 159 -15.04 -37.50 2.37
CA GLY A 159 -13.67 -37.89 2.04
C GLY A 159 -13.23 -37.54 0.61
N GLN A 160 -14.10 -36.93 -0.20
CA GLN A 160 -13.75 -36.31 -1.48
C GLN A 160 -13.62 -34.79 -1.31
N THR A 161 -12.67 -34.20 -2.02
CA THR A 161 -12.46 -32.75 -2.07
C THR A 161 -12.52 -32.30 -3.52
N ALA A 162 -13.32 -31.28 -3.81
CA ALA A 162 -13.30 -30.55 -5.08
C ALA A 162 -12.46 -29.28 -4.91
N THR A 163 -11.63 -28.96 -5.91
CA THR A 163 -10.87 -27.70 -5.93
C THR A 163 -11.44 -26.81 -7.02
N VAL A 164 -11.91 -25.63 -6.64
CA VAL A 164 -12.47 -24.63 -7.55
C VAL A 164 -11.45 -23.51 -7.74
N HIS A 165 -11.05 -23.30 -9.00
CA HIS A 165 -10.14 -22.20 -9.36
C HIS A 165 -10.95 -20.99 -9.81
N VAL A 166 -10.92 -19.90 -9.04
CA VAL A 166 -11.60 -18.64 -9.37
C VAL A 166 -10.55 -17.57 -9.62
N CYS A 167 -10.45 -17.09 -10.85
CA CYS A 167 -9.57 -15.98 -11.20
C CYS A 167 -10.34 -14.74 -11.62
N ASP A 168 -9.78 -13.59 -11.27
CA ASP A 168 -10.14 -12.32 -11.84
C ASP A 168 -8.87 -11.64 -12.38
N TYR A 169 -8.93 -11.22 -13.65
CA TYR A 169 -7.81 -10.59 -14.36
C TYR A 169 -8.03 -9.10 -14.63
N ALA A 170 -9.18 -8.56 -14.24
CA ALA A 170 -9.56 -7.19 -14.53
C ALA A 170 -10.44 -6.60 -13.40
N ALA A 171 -10.17 -6.99 -12.16
CA ALA A 171 -10.97 -6.57 -11.02
C ALA A 171 -11.02 -5.05 -10.89
N GLY A 172 -12.08 -4.56 -10.25
CA GLY A 172 -12.22 -3.14 -9.91
C GLY A 172 -11.04 -2.63 -9.08
N LEU A 173 -10.79 -1.32 -9.15
CA LEU A 173 -9.83 -0.69 -8.23
C LEU A 173 -10.33 -0.88 -6.78
N PRO A 174 -9.46 -1.24 -5.84
CA PRO A 174 -9.82 -1.27 -4.43
C PRO A 174 -10.44 0.05 -3.97
N SER A 175 -11.50 -0.04 -3.17
CA SER A 175 -12.10 1.15 -2.56
C SER A 175 -11.10 1.80 -1.59
N VAL A 176 -11.17 3.13 -1.51
CA VAL A 176 -10.44 3.89 -0.50
C VAL A 176 -10.95 3.49 0.88
N VAL A 177 -10.02 3.14 1.77
CA VAL A 177 -10.31 2.85 3.18
C VAL A 177 -9.69 3.91 4.09
N ASP A 178 -10.15 3.96 5.34
CA ASP A 178 -9.51 4.81 6.34
C ASP A 178 -8.10 4.28 6.67
N PRO A 179 -7.13 5.18 6.95
CA PRO A 179 -5.82 4.77 7.39
C PRO A 179 -5.87 4.14 8.80
N GLY A 180 -4.97 3.21 9.06
CA GLY A 180 -4.90 2.43 10.30
C GLY A 180 -3.81 1.37 10.24
N ASP A 181 -3.56 0.75 11.41
CA ASP A 181 -2.48 -0.23 11.59
C ASP A 181 -2.66 -1.49 10.72
N ASP A 182 -3.89 -1.81 10.32
CA ASP A 182 -4.23 -2.99 9.49
C ASP A 182 -4.48 -2.63 8.01
N THR A 183 -4.44 -1.34 7.62
CA THR A 183 -4.73 -0.89 6.25
C THR A 183 -3.51 -0.20 5.64
N TYR A 184 -3.32 1.08 5.96
CA TYR A 184 -2.17 1.87 5.58
C TYR A 184 -1.97 3.03 6.56
N THR A 185 -0.74 3.50 6.64
CA THR A 185 -0.39 4.75 7.31
C THR A 185 0.25 5.71 6.32
N TYR A 186 0.26 7.01 6.61
CA TYR A 186 1.06 7.93 5.83
C TYR A 186 1.73 9.00 6.68
N THR A 187 2.85 9.50 6.19
CA THR A 187 3.63 10.56 6.83
C THR A 187 4.03 11.60 5.80
N THR A 188 3.86 12.87 6.13
CA THR A 188 4.21 13.99 5.23
C THR A 188 5.44 14.74 5.72
N ALA A 189 6.34 15.05 4.79
CA ALA A 189 7.48 15.94 5.00
C ALA A 189 7.50 17.04 3.94
N LEU A 190 8.00 18.23 4.30
CA LEU A 190 8.29 19.28 3.33
C LEU A 190 9.66 19.08 2.68
N THR A 191 9.73 19.39 1.39
CA THR A 191 10.99 19.51 0.67
C THR A 191 11.03 20.84 -0.07
N GLY A 192 12.22 21.44 -0.19
CA GLY A 192 12.35 22.81 -0.69
C GLY A 192 12.10 23.85 0.40
N SER A 193 12.47 25.11 0.12
CA SER A 193 12.49 26.17 1.14
C SER A 193 12.02 27.52 0.60
N SER A 194 11.42 27.53 -0.59
CA SER A 194 10.89 28.73 -1.22
C SER A 194 9.56 28.45 -1.90
N GLN A 195 8.74 29.48 -2.06
CA GLN A 195 7.46 29.42 -2.75
C GLN A 195 7.53 28.81 -4.17
N TYR A 196 8.69 28.79 -4.83
CA TYR A 196 8.84 28.28 -6.19
C TYR A 196 9.21 26.81 -6.29
N ASN A 197 9.58 26.18 -5.16
CA ASN A 197 10.07 24.81 -5.17
C ASN A 197 9.72 24.00 -3.92
N VAL A 198 8.76 24.50 -3.12
CA VAL A 198 8.24 23.74 -1.98
C VAL A 198 7.36 22.60 -2.49
N CYS A 199 7.51 21.44 -1.87
CA CYS A 199 6.63 20.30 -2.07
C CYS A 199 6.31 19.63 -0.74
N ALA A 200 5.05 19.25 -0.56
CA ALA A 200 4.66 18.21 0.38
C ALA A 200 4.97 16.84 -0.23
N VAL A 201 5.78 16.04 0.45
CA VAL A 201 6.11 14.67 0.07
C VAL A 201 5.54 13.76 1.13
N THR A 202 4.52 12.98 0.76
CA THR A 202 3.84 12.03 1.63
C THR A 202 4.25 10.62 1.25
N THR A 203 4.70 9.84 2.23
CA THR A 203 4.94 8.40 2.08
C THR A 203 3.74 7.66 2.64
N VAL A 204 3.10 6.83 1.80
CA VAL A 204 2.01 5.92 2.15
C VAL A 204 2.60 4.53 2.30
N GLU A 205 2.38 3.88 3.45
CA GLU A 205 2.87 2.53 3.76
C GLU A 205 1.67 1.61 3.96
N GLY A 206 1.57 0.55 3.16
CA GLY A 206 0.50 -0.45 3.26
C GLY A 206 0.83 -1.54 4.29
N HIS A 207 -0.21 -1.98 4.99
CA HIS A 207 -0.18 -3.01 6.04
C HIS A 207 -1.24 -4.11 5.82
N SER A 208 -2.08 -3.97 4.79
CA SER A 208 -3.12 -4.96 4.47
C SER A 208 -2.53 -6.23 3.86
N ASP A 209 -2.80 -7.39 4.46
CA ASP A 209 -2.38 -8.73 4.01
C ASP A 209 -3.61 -9.63 3.87
N PRO A 210 -3.83 -10.35 2.75
CA PRO A 210 -3.00 -10.40 1.54
C PRO A 210 -3.45 -9.44 0.43
N PHE A 211 -4.50 -8.65 0.65
CA PHE A 211 -5.16 -7.89 -0.41
C PHE A 211 -4.74 -6.43 -0.43
N TYR A 212 -4.76 -5.87 -1.64
CA TYR A 212 -4.57 -4.45 -1.86
C TYR A 212 -5.77 -3.65 -1.33
N VAL A 213 -5.49 -2.51 -0.69
CA VAL A 213 -6.50 -1.52 -0.25
C VAL A 213 -6.26 -0.18 -0.93
N GLY A 214 -7.34 0.55 -1.21
CA GLY A 214 -7.26 1.91 -1.71
C GLY A 214 -6.80 2.86 -0.60
N TRP A 215 -6.00 3.87 -0.96
CA TRP A 215 -5.48 4.84 0.01
C TRP A 215 -5.96 6.26 -0.31
N GLU A 216 -6.02 7.10 0.72
CA GLU A 216 -6.27 8.52 0.62
C GLU A 216 -5.35 9.30 1.55
N VAL A 217 -4.73 10.35 1.03
CA VAL A 217 -3.94 11.31 1.79
C VAL A 217 -4.78 12.57 1.96
N VAL A 218 -4.98 12.96 3.20
CA VAL A 218 -5.57 14.26 3.55
C VAL A 218 -4.45 15.15 4.09
N LEU A 219 -4.12 16.19 3.33
CA LEU A 219 -3.08 17.15 3.65
C LEU A 219 -3.72 18.49 3.96
N ASP A 220 -3.69 18.91 5.22
CA ASP A 220 -3.92 20.30 5.57
C ASP A 220 -2.58 21.06 5.46
N TRP A 221 -2.49 21.96 4.49
CA TRP A 221 -1.28 22.71 4.20
C TRP A 221 -0.89 23.66 5.34
N SER A 222 -1.87 24.29 5.96
CA SER A 222 -1.66 25.19 7.10
C SER A 222 -1.14 24.43 8.31
N ASP A 223 -1.77 23.30 8.66
CA ASP A 223 -1.29 22.43 9.76
C ASP A 223 0.12 21.87 9.47
N THR A 224 0.41 21.55 8.20
CA THR A 224 1.73 21.08 7.79
C THR A 224 2.79 22.16 7.99
N LEU A 225 2.53 23.41 7.59
CA LEU A 225 3.45 24.52 7.81
C LEU A 225 3.66 24.79 9.30
N ASP A 226 2.59 24.80 10.09
CA ASP A 226 2.66 25.00 11.54
C ASP A 226 3.49 23.93 12.24
N ALA A 227 3.32 22.65 11.85
CA ALA A 227 4.14 21.57 12.38
C ALA A 227 5.63 21.73 12.05
N GLN A 228 5.96 22.23 10.86
CA GLN A 228 7.35 22.45 10.43
C GLN A 228 7.97 23.66 11.15
N VAL A 229 7.19 24.70 11.46
CA VAL A 229 7.62 25.78 12.36
C VAL A 229 7.86 25.25 13.77
N ALA A 230 6.95 24.44 14.31
CA ALA A 230 7.08 23.86 15.65
C ALA A 230 8.30 22.95 15.79
N ALA A 231 8.66 22.25 14.71
CA ALA A 231 9.87 21.44 14.61
C ALA A 231 11.16 22.25 14.45
N GLY A 232 11.07 23.53 14.07
CA GLY A 232 12.21 24.38 13.77
C GLY A 232 12.84 24.15 12.39
N GLU A 233 12.14 23.45 11.50
CA GLU A 233 12.58 23.20 10.12
C GLU A 233 12.43 24.44 9.24
N ILE A 234 11.42 25.27 9.52
CA ILE A 234 11.21 26.58 8.88
C ILE A 234 10.91 27.66 9.94
N THR A 235 11.16 28.91 9.60
CA THR A 235 10.76 30.05 10.42
C THR A 235 9.30 30.43 10.19
N GLN A 236 8.65 31.10 11.16
CA GLN A 236 7.29 31.63 10.97
C GLN A 236 7.18 32.52 9.72
N ALA A 237 8.19 33.36 9.45
CA ALA A 237 8.17 34.21 8.27
C ALA A 237 8.22 33.43 6.94
N GLN A 238 8.83 32.24 6.92
CA GLN A 238 8.78 31.34 5.77
C GLN A 238 7.41 30.65 5.67
N ALA A 239 6.83 30.22 6.79
CA ALA A 239 5.47 29.67 6.79
C ALA A 239 4.46 30.70 6.26
N ASP A 240 4.53 31.95 6.70
CA ASP A 240 3.65 33.04 6.23
C ASP A 240 3.78 33.29 4.72
N ASP A 241 4.98 33.15 4.14
CA ASP A 241 5.23 33.25 2.69
C ASP A 241 4.60 32.05 1.94
N LEU A 242 4.79 30.84 2.49
CA LEU A 242 4.30 29.59 1.93
C LEU A 242 2.79 29.37 2.10
N ALA A 243 2.13 30.04 3.06
CA ALA A 243 0.70 29.91 3.30
C ALA A 243 -0.16 30.37 2.11
N SER A 244 0.41 31.17 1.20
CA SER A 244 -0.26 31.63 -0.02
C SER A 244 -0.03 30.73 -1.25
N VAL A 245 0.74 29.65 -1.08
CA VAL A 245 1.16 28.77 -2.17
C VAL A 245 0.16 27.64 -2.36
N ASP A 246 -0.37 27.52 -3.57
CA ASP A 246 -1.17 26.37 -3.99
C ASP A 246 -0.29 25.21 -4.46
N LEU A 247 -0.58 24.00 -3.95
CA LEU A 247 0.01 22.77 -4.47
C LEU A 247 -0.77 22.31 -5.71
N THR A 248 -0.26 22.62 -6.89
CA THR A 248 -0.96 22.35 -8.16
C THR A 248 -0.36 21.21 -8.97
N ARG A 249 0.88 20.82 -8.69
CA ARG A 249 1.54 19.69 -9.36
C ARG A 249 1.56 18.49 -8.44
N TRP A 250 0.69 17.51 -8.72
CA TRP A 250 0.60 16.26 -7.98
C TRP A 250 1.15 15.09 -8.79
N ASP A 251 1.88 14.19 -8.11
CA ASP A 251 2.43 12.96 -8.67
C ASP A 251 2.45 11.85 -7.62
N ALA A 252 2.02 10.65 -8.02
CA ALA A 252 2.09 9.44 -7.21
C ALA A 252 2.57 8.25 -8.06
N SER A 253 3.58 8.47 -8.91
CA SER A 253 4.01 7.49 -9.92
C SER A 253 2.91 7.07 -10.90
N GLY A 254 1.95 7.96 -11.14
CA GLY A 254 0.73 7.72 -11.90
C GLY A 254 -0.23 8.89 -11.81
N ALA A 255 -1.41 8.77 -12.43
CA ALA A 255 -2.45 9.78 -12.31
C ALA A 255 -3.05 9.75 -10.89
N VAL A 256 -3.40 10.92 -10.37
CA VAL A 256 -4.06 11.07 -9.08
C VAL A 256 -5.29 11.93 -9.23
N ASP A 257 -6.29 11.64 -8.41
CA ASP A 257 -7.44 12.51 -8.23
C ASP A 257 -7.20 13.38 -7.00
N VAL A 258 -7.40 14.69 -7.17
CA VAL A 258 -7.13 15.69 -6.14
C VAL A 258 -8.34 16.61 -6.00
N THR A 259 -8.84 16.71 -4.77
CA THR A 259 -9.86 17.71 -4.39
C THR A 259 -9.23 18.70 -3.41
N GLN A 260 -9.53 19.99 -3.59
CA GLN A 260 -9.05 21.06 -2.71
C GLN A 260 -10.23 21.80 -2.08
N GLU A 261 -10.25 21.91 -0.76
CA GLU A 261 -11.18 22.74 0.01
C GLU A 261 -10.38 23.67 0.94
N GLY A 262 -10.14 24.90 0.48
CA GLY A 262 -9.25 25.83 1.17
C GLY A 262 -7.80 25.32 1.13
N ASP A 263 -7.21 25.13 2.32
CA ASP A 263 -5.85 24.62 2.50
C ASP A 263 -5.79 23.10 2.62
N VAL A 264 -6.93 22.42 2.55
CA VAL A 264 -7.03 20.96 2.66
C VAL A 264 -7.04 20.33 1.27
N TYR A 265 -6.10 19.43 1.03
CA TYR A 265 -5.99 18.62 -0.18
C TYR A 265 -6.30 17.17 0.15
N THR A 266 -7.27 16.59 -0.57
CA THR A 266 -7.59 15.16 -0.52
C THR A 266 -7.09 14.51 -1.80
N VAL A 267 -6.22 13.51 -1.68
CA VAL A 267 -5.49 12.90 -2.79
C VAL A 267 -5.60 11.39 -2.72
N HIS A 268 -5.94 10.74 -3.83
CA HIS A 268 -5.86 9.29 -3.99
C HIS A 268 -5.37 8.92 -5.40
N GLY A 269 -4.86 7.69 -5.55
CA GLY A 269 -4.43 7.19 -6.85
C GLY A 269 -5.62 6.88 -7.77
N ALA A 270 -5.46 7.16 -9.07
CA ALA A 270 -6.53 7.03 -10.07
C ALA A 270 -6.32 5.86 -11.04
N THR A 271 -5.21 5.11 -10.92
CA THR A 271 -4.88 4.00 -11.84
C THR A 271 -4.47 2.74 -11.08
N ALA A 272 -4.54 1.58 -11.74
CA ALA A 272 -4.21 0.29 -11.11
C ALA A 272 -2.76 0.23 -10.57
N GLU A 273 -1.86 1.03 -11.12
CA GLU A 273 -0.46 1.11 -10.71
C GLU A 273 -0.24 1.88 -9.40
N ASN A 274 -1.16 2.78 -9.04
CA ASN A 274 -0.96 3.69 -7.91
C ASN A 274 -2.19 3.89 -7.00
N ALA A 275 -3.35 3.32 -7.31
CA ALA A 275 -4.57 3.46 -6.51
C ALA A 275 -4.56 2.65 -5.22
N ALA A 276 -3.65 1.67 -5.09
CA ALA A 276 -3.67 0.75 -3.96
C ALA A 276 -2.29 0.39 -3.42
N VAL A 277 -2.27 0.00 -2.15
CA VAL A 277 -1.11 -0.50 -1.41
C VAL A 277 -1.46 -1.82 -0.71
N VAL A 278 -0.44 -2.61 -0.41
CA VAL A 278 -0.51 -3.90 0.30
C VAL A 278 0.61 -3.95 1.34
N ASP A 279 0.60 -4.91 2.25
CA ASP A 279 1.63 -5.08 3.28
C ASP A 279 3.06 -5.00 2.72
N GLY A 280 3.88 -4.17 3.35
CA GLY A 280 5.27 -3.93 2.97
C GLY A 280 5.47 -3.08 1.70
N GLN A 281 4.41 -2.65 1.02
CA GLN A 281 4.50 -1.73 -0.10
C GLN A 281 4.49 -0.27 0.40
N SER A 282 5.39 0.54 -0.15
CA SER A 282 5.40 1.99 0.05
C SER A 282 5.15 2.74 -1.24
N LEU A 283 4.36 3.81 -1.19
CA LEU A 283 4.12 4.73 -2.29
C LEU A 283 4.46 6.16 -1.87
N THR A 284 4.97 6.98 -2.80
CA THR A 284 5.25 8.40 -2.55
C THR A 284 4.29 9.26 -3.34
N VAL A 285 3.54 10.10 -2.63
CA VAL A 285 2.67 11.15 -3.17
C VAL A 285 3.39 12.48 -3.00
N LYS A 286 3.42 13.31 -4.05
CA LYS A 286 4.12 14.59 -4.04
C LYS A 286 3.24 15.68 -4.59
N GLY A 287 2.90 16.67 -3.77
CA GLY A 287 2.22 17.91 -4.16
C GLY A 287 3.22 19.07 -4.13
N CYS A 288 3.44 19.74 -5.26
CA CYS A 288 4.38 20.86 -5.37
C CYS A 288 3.72 22.15 -5.81
N ALA A 289 4.31 23.25 -5.36
CA ALA A 289 4.10 24.57 -5.94
C ALA A 289 4.49 24.61 -7.42
N SER A 290 3.78 25.41 -8.21
CA SER A 290 4.07 25.67 -9.63
C SER A 290 4.83 26.97 -9.87
#